data_AF-A0A919Y4Y1-F1
#
_entry.id   AF-A0A919Y4Y1-F1
#
_cell.length_a   1.000
_cell.length_b   1.000
_cell.length_c   1.000
_cell.angle_alpha   90.00
_cell.angle_beta   90.00
_cell.angle_gamma   90.00
#
_symmetry.space_group_name_H-M   'P 1'
#
loop_
_entity.id
_entity.type
_entity.pdbx_description
1 polymer ?
#
loop_
_entity_poly.entity_id
_entity_poly.type
_entity_poly.pdbx_seq_one_letter_code
_entity_poly.pdbx_strand_id
1 'polypeptide(L)'
;MIKSKALVFFMISLLSVLLISSGCSSNKQPAQESSSFEGDLGQLLEKTSKDGAFIFEGLPWLVAKQEIIGQQKEDAIQSEETDRILVEGGLSLDTKVKQTVIYNFQDDQLVSGEYLFITSDDQYFAEMGKELKALFTEGFSEPLTMNLAVLDQADASSRQEEHIIWEGSDRSSLRLNLLTTEQGDFLLQIHVTSPQPEREGLQ
;
A
#
# COMPACT_ATOMS: atom_id res chain seq x y z
N MET A 1 -22.03 -84.59 -0.61
CA MET A 1 -23.40 -84.04 -0.61
C MET A 1 -23.42 -82.79 -1.46
N ILE A 2 -24.36 -82.78 -2.41
CA ILE A 2 -24.50 -81.82 -3.51
C ILE A 2 -25.44 -80.68 -3.09
N LYS A 3 -25.04 -79.43 -3.32
CA LYS A 3 -25.89 -78.25 -3.67
C LYS A 3 -25.00 -77.38 -4.57
N SER A 4 -24.96 -77.51 -5.89
CA SER A 4 -25.99 -77.42 -6.94
C SER A 4 -26.68 -76.06 -7.00
N LYS A 5 -26.49 -75.45 -8.19
CA LYS A 5 -27.23 -74.38 -8.87
C LYS A 5 -26.84 -72.95 -8.47
N ALA A 6 -26.63 -72.03 -9.39
CA ALA A 6 -26.49 -71.97 -10.86
C ALA A 6 -26.14 -70.49 -11.09
N LEU A 7 -25.05 -70.15 -11.81
CA LEU A 7 -25.04 -69.94 -13.27
C LEU A 7 -25.97 -68.77 -13.62
N VAL A 8 -25.50 -67.66 -14.17
CA VAL A 8 -25.37 -67.43 -15.62
C VAL A 8 -24.58 -66.11 -15.80
N PHE A 9 -23.34 -66.16 -16.29
CA PHE A 9 -22.95 -65.87 -17.69
C PHE A 9 -23.33 -64.45 -18.13
N PHE A 10 -22.38 -63.49 -18.22
CA PHE A 10 -21.44 -63.32 -19.34
C PHE A 10 -22.14 -63.34 -20.70
N MET A 11 -22.38 -62.15 -21.29
CA MET A 11 -22.13 -61.86 -22.72
C MET A 11 -22.77 -60.54 -23.20
N ILE A 12 -21.97 -59.80 -23.98
CA ILE A 12 -22.34 -58.94 -25.12
C ILE A 12 -22.88 -57.56 -24.74
N SER A 13 -22.04 -56.52 -24.79
CA SER A 13 -21.64 -55.76 -25.99
C SER A 13 -22.79 -54.88 -26.51
N LEU A 14 -22.61 -53.56 -26.49
CA LEU A 14 -22.44 -52.74 -27.70
C LEU A 14 -22.51 -51.24 -27.31
N LEU A 15 -21.53 -50.47 -27.81
CA LEU A 15 -21.66 -49.07 -28.24
C LEU A 15 -22.33 -48.07 -27.26
N SER A 16 -21.63 -47.02 -26.80
CA SER A 16 -21.34 -45.91 -27.70
C SER A 16 -20.21 -45.01 -27.19
N VAL A 17 -19.26 -44.83 -28.10
CA VAL A 17 -18.26 -43.77 -28.15
C VAL A 17 -18.94 -42.40 -28.05
N LEU A 18 -18.47 -41.53 -27.16
CA LEU A 18 -18.41 -40.09 -27.40
C LEU A 18 -17.16 -39.52 -26.72
N LEU A 19 -16.08 -39.52 -27.50
CA LEU A 19 -14.98 -38.57 -27.38
C LEU A 19 -15.54 -37.17 -27.66
N ILE A 20 -15.41 -36.26 -26.70
CA ILE A 20 -15.12 -34.86 -27.02
C ILE A 20 -13.92 -34.45 -26.16
N SER A 21 -12.77 -34.62 -26.78
CA SER A 21 -11.56 -33.87 -26.51
C SER A 21 -11.81 -32.39 -26.74
N SER A 22 -11.83 -31.60 -25.66
CA SER A 22 -11.52 -30.18 -25.73
C SER A 22 -10.22 -29.95 -24.97
N GLY A 23 -9.13 -30.42 -25.57
CA GLY A 23 -7.81 -29.88 -25.26
C GLY A 23 -7.76 -28.45 -25.79
N CYS A 24 -7.83 -27.47 -24.90
CA CYS A 24 -7.29 -26.15 -25.19
C CYS A 24 -5.77 -26.23 -25.06
N SER A 25 -5.12 -26.44 -26.20
CA SER A 25 -3.72 -26.09 -26.37
C SER A 25 -3.54 -24.60 -26.15
N SER A 26 -2.57 -24.28 -25.29
CA SER A 26 -1.60 -23.20 -25.42
C SER A 26 -2.13 -21.82 -25.82
N ASN A 27 -2.21 -20.94 -24.82
CA ASN A 27 -1.19 -19.92 -24.68
C ASN A 27 -0.90 -19.74 -23.19
N LYS A 28 0.05 -20.52 -22.67
CA LYS A 28 0.85 -20.03 -21.55
C LYS A 28 1.64 -18.85 -22.09
N GLN A 29 1.00 -17.68 -22.09
CA GLN A 29 1.76 -16.46 -21.81
C GLN A 29 2.54 -16.79 -20.55
N PRO A 30 3.87 -16.59 -20.50
CA PRO A 30 4.55 -16.66 -19.22
C PRO A 30 3.71 -15.76 -18.32
N ALA A 31 3.23 -16.31 -17.21
CA ALA A 31 2.78 -15.46 -16.12
C ALA A 31 3.92 -14.47 -15.99
N GLN A 32 3.63 -13.22 -16.34
CA GLN A 32 4.51 -12.12 -16.02
C GLN A 32 4.61 -12.30 -14.52
N GLU A 33 5.75 -12.84 -14.08
CA GLU A 33 6.12 -12.87 -12.69
C GLU A 33 6.07 -11.39 -12.35
N SER A 34 4.92 -10.93 -11.83
CA SER A 34 4.92 -9.80 -10.94
C SER A 34 5.89 -10.28 -9.89
N SER A 35 7.11 -9.76 -9.99
CA SER A 35 8.11 -9.84 -8.95
C SER A 35 7.37 -9.45 -7.69
N SER A 36 6.95 -10.47 -6.92
CA SER A 36 6.46 -10.27 -5.58
C SER A 36 7.69 -9.83 -4.83
N PHE A 37 7.86 -8.51 -4.81
CA PHE A 37 8.68 -7.87 -3.83
C PHE A 37 8.15 -8.34 -2.48
N GLU A 38 9.04 -8.85 -1.63
CA GLU A 38 8.68 -9.33 -0.30
C GLU A 38 8.35 -8.10 0.57
N GLY A 39 7.16 -7.54 0.38
CA GLY A 39 6.71 -6.32 1.04
C GLY A 39 5.19 -6.22 1.04
N ASP A 40 4.59 -5.83 2.16
CA ASP A 40 3.15 -5.59 2.25
C ASP A 40 2.84 -4.09 2.20
N LEU A 41 3.18 -3.45 1.08
CA LEU A 41 2.76 -2.07 0.80
C LEU A 41 1.24 -1.96 0.67
N GLY A 42 0.53 -3.08 0.46
CA GLY A 42 -0.94 -3.11 0.45
C GLY A 42 -1.56 -2.56 1.73
N GLN A 43 -0.95 -2.84 2.89
CA GLN A 43 -1.39 -2.28 4.18
C GLN A 43 -1.36 -0.75 4.25
N LEU A 44 -0.56 -0.09 3.42
CA LEU A 44 -0.49 1.37 3.38
C LEU A 44 -1.82 1.98 2.95
N LEU A 45 -2.52 1.37 1.99
CA LEU A 45 -3.84 1.85 1.55
C LEU A 45 -4.85 1.81 2.70
N GLU A 46 -4.89 0.71 3.44
CA GLU A 46 -5.80 0.54 4.58
C GLU A 46 -5.50 1.53 5.72
N LYS A 47 -4.23 1.89 5.89
CA LYS A 47 -3.77 2.85 6.90
C LYS A 47 -3.92 4.31 6.48
N THR A 48 -4.14 4.59 5.20
CA THR A 48 -4.17 5.95 4.64
C THR A 48 -5.51 6.37 4.07
N SER A 49 -6.41 5.44 3.75
CA SER A 49 -7.70 5.75 3.10
C SER A 49 -8.84 4.91 3.64
N LYS A 50 -9.99 5.56 3.81
CA LYS A 50 -11.24 4.91 4.21
C LYS A 50 -12.44 5.68 3.68
N ASP A 51 -13.35 5.00 2.99
CA ASP A 51 -14.62 5.56 2.52
C ASP A 51 -14.47 6.86 1.69
N GLY A 52 -13.37 6.98 0.93
CA GLY A 52 -13.06 8.15 0.10
C GLY A 52 -12.42 9.33 0.86
N ALA A 53 -12.18 9.21 2.16
CA ALA A 53 -11.42 10.15 2.97
C ALA A 53 -10.03 9.59 3.28
N PHE A 54 -9.07 10.48 3.54
CA PHE A 54 -7.74 10.11 4.01
C PHE A 54 -7.67 10.11 5.54
N ILE A 55 -7.09 9.04 6.07
CA ILE A 55 -6.92 8.76 7.49
C ILE A 55 -5.43 8.51 7.78
N PHE A 56 -5.04 8.47 9.05
CA PHE A 56 -3.66 8.16 9.40
C PHE A 56 -3.62 7.07 10.48
N GLU A 57 -3.00 5.92 10.16
CA GLU A 57 -2.84 4.78 11.08
C GLU A 57 -4.18 4.24 11.64
N GLY A 58 -5.31 4.48 10.94
CA GLY A 58 -6.64 4.13 11.44
C GLY A 58 -7.12 5.01 12.60
N LEU A 59 -6.37 6.05 12.97
CA LEU A 59 -6.68 6.94 14.08
C LEU A 59 -7.70 8.02 13.67
N PRO A 60 -8.61 8.40 14.57
CA PRO A 60 -9.43 9.58 14.34
C PRO A 60 -8.57 10.84 14.39
N TRP A 61 -8.89 11.81 13.54
CA TRP A 61 -8.29 13.14 13.62
C TRP A 61 -8.60 13.81 14.97
N LEU A 62 -7.69 14.68 15.40
CA LEU A 62 -7.75 15.39 16.67
C LEU A 62 -7.64 14.49 17.92
N VAL A 63 -7.23 13.23 17.76
CA VAL A 63 -6.86 12.37 18.89
C VAL A 63 -5.73 13.02 19.69
N ALA A 64 -5.79 12.89 21.02
CA ALA A 64 -4.83 13.53 21.90
C ALA A 64 -3.44 12.88 21.78
N LYS A 65 -2.38 13.69 21.85
CA LYS A 65 -0.99 13.23 21.84
C LYS A 65 -0.72 12.12 22.86
N GLN A 66 -1.24 12.27 24.07
CA GLN A 66 -1.06 11.29 25.15
C GLN A 66 -1.72 9.94 24.86
N GLU A 67 -2.81 9.94 24.10
CA GLU A 67 -3.47 8.70 23.69
C GLU A 67 -2.60 7.94 22.67
N ILE A 68 -1.99 8.66 21.73
CA ILE A 68 -1.02 8.05 20.79
C ILE A 68 0.19 7.52 21.56
N ILE A 69 0.77 8.29 22.49
CA ILE A 69 1.89 7.83 23.32
C ILE A 69 1.53 6.53 24.06
N GLY A 70 0.32 6.47 24.65
CA GLY A 70 -0.14 5.28 25.38
C GLY A 70 -0.36 4.04 24.51
N GLN A 71 -0.49 4.20 23.19
CA GLN A 71 -0.59 3.10 22.22
C GLN A 71 0.78 2.64 21.70
N GLN A 72 1.80 3.50 21.80
CA GLN A 72 3.17 3.18 21.40
C GLN A 72 3.95 2.57 22.57
N LYS A 73 4.99 1.78 22.26
CA LYS A 73 5.97 1.40 23.29
C LYS A 73 6.81 2.65 23.61
N GLU A 74 7.00 2.97 24.89
CA GLU A 74 7.77 4.17 25.30
C GLU A 74 9.16 4.22 24.66
N ASP A 75 9.84 3.07 24.55
CA ASP A 75 11.17 2.95 23.96
C ASP A 75 11.19 3.13 22.41
N ALA A 76 10.01 3.14 21.77
CA ALA A 76 9.89 3.31 20.32
C ALA A 76 9.81 4.79 19.91
N ILE A 77 9.64 5.72 20.86
CA ILE A 77 9.51 7.15 20.57
C ILE A 77 10.90 7.78 20.43
N GLN A 78 11.21 8.25 19.23
CA GLN A 78 12.52 8.79 18.85
C GLN A 78 12.54 10.33 18.75
N SER A 79 11.55 11.03 19.30
CA SER A 79 11.40 12.49 19.16
C SER A 79 11.68 13.24 20.46
N GLU A 80 12.54 14.26 20.40
CA GLU A 80 12.68 15.28 21.44
C GLU A 80 11.74 16.48 21.20
N GLU A 81 11.06 16.53 20.04
CA GLU A 81 10.20 17.63 19.63
C GLU A 81 8.83 17.57 20.34
N THR A 82 8.33 18.73 20.77
CA THR A 82 7.08 18.80 21.56
C THR A 82 5.85 18.58 20.70
N ASP A 83 5.92 18.88 19.41
CA ASP A 83 4.82 18.81 18.45
C ASP A 83 4.87 17.56 17.57
N ARG A 84 5.84 16.66 17.77
CA ARG A 84 6.05 15.49 16.91
C ARG A 84 6.41 14.24 17.69
N ILE A 85 5.90 13.09 17.22
CA ILE A 85 6.30 11.77 17.69
C ILE A 85 6.82 10.98 16.50
N LEU A 86 8.04 10.45 16.61
CA LEU A 86 8.66 9.61 15.60
C LEU A 86 8.73 8.18 16.13
N VAL A 87 8.28 7.21 15.34
CA VAL A 87 8.39 5.78 15.66
C VAL A 87 8.87 4.99 14.44
N GLU A 88 9.43 3.81 14.67
CA GLU A 88 9.75 2.87 13.60
C GLU A 88 8.46 2.41 12.90
N GLY A 89 8.51 2.34 11.56
CA GLY A 89 7.36 1.89 10.77
C GLY A 89 7.05 0.41 10.97
N GLY A 90 5.77 0.07 10.99
CA GLY A 90 5.29 -1.29 11.23
C GLY A 90 5.02 -2.12 9.97
N LEU A 91 5.29 -1.60 8.76
CA LEU A 91 5.04 -2.37 7.53
C LEU A 91 6.14 -3.42 7.36
N SER A 92 5.74 -4.63 6.99
CA SER A 92 6.68 -5.71 6.67
C SER A 92 7.27 -5.47 5.28
N LEU A 93 8.29 -4.61 5.18
CA LEU A 93 9.08 -4.37 3.96
C LEU A 93 10.49 -4.96 4.10
N ASP A 94 11.23 -5.03 3.00
CA ASP A 94 12.63 -5.42 3.01
C ASP A 94 13.45 -4.53 3.96
N THR A 95 14.39 -5.16 4.66
CA THR A 95 15.38 -4.53 5.54
C THR A 95 16.23 -3.44 4.89
N LYS A 96 16.27 -3.37 3.56
CA LYS A 96 16.91 -2.28 2.78
C LYS A 96 16.20 -0.93 2.95
N VAL A 97 14.95 -0.92 3.41
CA VAL A 97 14.19 0.32 3.62
C VAL A 97 14.10 0.62 5.11
N LYS A 98 14.59 1.79 5.49
CA LYS A 98 14.26 2.37 6.78
C LYS A 98 12.87 2.98 6.71
N GLN A 99 12.01 2.59 7.64
CA GLN A 99 10.66 3.12 7.76
C GLN A 99 10.53 3.97 9.01
N THR A 100 9.92 5.14 8.88
CA THR A 100 9.61 6.01 10.02
C THR A 100 8.19 6.53 9.87
N VAL A 101 7.42 6.44 10.96
CA VAL A 101 6.08 7.02 11.06
C VAL A 101 6.17 8.24 11.96
N ILE A 102 5.65 9.37 11.49
CA ILE A 102 5.68 10.65 12.18
C ILE A 102 4.24 11.05 12.47
N TYR A 103 3.94 11.34 13.73
CA TYR A 103 2.69 11.95 14.15
C TYR A 103 2.96 13.42 14.43
N ASN A 104 2.23 14.32 13.76
CA ASN A 104 2.35 15.76 13.94
C ASN A 104 1.14 16.31 14.69
N PHE A 105 1.41 17.13 15.70
CA PHE A 105 0.42 17.65 16.63
C PHE A 105 0.33 19.16 16.54
N GLN A 106 -0.88 19.68 16.67
CA GLN A 106 -1.15 21.08 16.94
C GLN A 106 -2.07 21.15 18.15
N ASP A 107 -1.74 21.98 19.14
CA ASP A 107 -2.49 22.08 20.40
C ASP A 107 -2.73 20.70 21.07
N ASP A 108 -1.70 19.85 21.08
CA ASP A 108 -1.71 18.45 21.57
C ASP A 108 -2.70 17.50 20.85
N GLN A 109 -3.19 17.88 19.68
CA GLN A 109 -4.12 17.10 18.86
C GLN A 109 -3.47 16.69 17.54
N LEU A 110 -3.71 15.44 17.11
CA LEU A 110 -3.20 14.93 15.83
C LEU A 110 -3.85 15.69 14.66
N VAL A 111 -3.02 16.35 13.86
CA VAL A 111 -3.48 17.12 12.67
C VAL A 111 -2.89 16.61 11.37
N SER A 112 -1.74 15.93 11.42
CA SER A 112 -1.19 15.26 10.26
C SER A 112 -0.26 14.12 10.66
N GLY A 113 0.09 13.28 9.69
CA GLY A 113 1.06 12.24 9.90
C GLY A 113 1.80 11.90 8.61
N GLU A 114 2.98 11.31 8.76
CA GLU A 114 3.88 11.02 7.64
C GLU A 114 4.41 9.59 7.72
N TYR A 115 4.51 8.94 6.56
CA TYR A 115 5.33 7.76 6.36
C TYR A 115 6.58 8.15 5.59
N LEU A 116 7.75 7.83 6.12
CA LEU A 116 9.04 8.00 5.45
C LEU A 116 9.63 6.63 5.13
N PHE A 117 9.92 6.40 3.85
CA PHE A 117 10.62 5.22 3.35
C PHE A 117 11.94 5.67 2.74
N ILE A 118 13.05 5.32 3.40
CA ILE A 118 14.39 5.75 3.01
C ILE A 118 15.21 4.54 2.59
N THR A 119 15.85 4.60 1.43
CA THR A 119 16.77 3.56 0.93
C THR A 119 17.92 4.20 0.13
N SER A 120 19.09 3.59 0.20
CA SER A 120 20.24 3.94 -0.65
C SER A 120 20.28 3.12 -1.96
N ASP A 121 19.36 2.15 -2.12
CA ASP A 121 19.27 1.24 -3.27
C ASP A 121 18.30 1.84 -4.32
N ASP A 122 18.85 2.34 -5.43
CA ASP A 122 18.10 3.02 -6.50
C ASP A 122 17.16 2.08 -7.25
N GLN A 123 17.58 0.83 -7.47
CA GLN A 123 16.76 -0.20 -8.10
C GLN A 123 15.56 -0.53 -7.21
N TYR A 124 15.81 -0.73 -5.92
CA TYR A 124 14.75 -0.97 -4.94
C TYR A 124 13.76 0.21 -4.91
N PHE A 125 14.25 1.45 -4.92
CA PHE A 125 13.40 2.64 -4.92
C PHE A 125 12.50 2.72 -6.16
N ALA A 126 13.06 2.41 -7.34
CA ALA A 126 12.31 2.39 -8.59
C ALA A 126 11.24 1.29 -8.61
N GLU A 127 11.51 0.12 -8.03
CA GLU A 127 10.53 -0.97 -7.91
C GLU A 127 9.40 -0.61 -6.93
N MET A 128 9.74 -0.03 -5.78
CA MET A 128 8.77 0.49 -4.82
C MET A 128 7.84 1.54 -5.46
N GLY A 129 8.39 2.42 -6.31
CA GLY A 129 7.59 3.38 -7.10
C GLY A 129 6.53 2.70 -7.98
N LYS A 130 6.92 1.65 -8.72
CA LYS A 130 6.00 0.89 -9.59
C LYS A 130 4.90 0.19 -8.79
N GLU A 131 5.24 -0.38 -7.64
CA GLU A 131 4.27 -1.04 -6.77
C GLU A 131 3.26 -0.03 -6.21
N LEU A 132 3.74 1.12 -5.72
CA LEU A 132 2.88 2.21 -5.25
C LEU A 132 1.98 2.76 -6.36
N LYS A 133 2.49 2.86 -7.58
CA LYS A 133 1.68 3.26 -8.72
C LYS A 133 0.51 2.29 -8.92
N ALA A 134 0.78 0.99 -8.89
CA ALA A 134 -0.27 -0.02 -9.02
C ALA A 134 -1.29 0.11 -7.88
N LEU A 135 -0.82 0.19 -6.63
CA LEU A 135 -1.66 0.34 -5.44
C LEU A 135 -2.53 1.60 -5.49
N PHE A 136 -1.96 2.77 -5.80
CA PHE A 136 -2.73 4.01 -5.86
C PHE A 136 -3.63 4.12 -7.07
N THR A 137 -3.30 3.46 -8.18
CA THR A 137 -4.20 3.37 -9.35
C THR A 137 -5.45 2.55 -9.02
N GLU A 138 -5.31 1.50 -8.20
CA GLU A 138 -6.43 0.66 -7.77
C GLU A 138 -7.22 1.30 -6.61
N GLY A 139 -6.52 1.96 -5.68
CA GLY A 139 -7.09 2.44 -4.43
C GLY A 139 -7.65 3.86 -4.47
N PHE A 140 -7.09 4.75 -5.28
CA PHE A 140 -7.42 6.19 -5.27
C PHE A 140 -8.00 6.68 -6.60
N SER A 141 -8.74 7.78 -6.55
CA SER A 141 -9.10 8.54 -7.74
C SER A 141 -7.87 9.22 -8.35
N GLU A 142 -8.05 9.82 -9.53
CA GLU A 142 -7.00 10.63 -10.14
C GLU A 142 -6.53 11.74 -9.18
N PRO A 143 -5.21 12.00 -9.09
CA PRO A 143 -4.66 13.06 -8.27
C PRO A 143 -5.00 14.46 -8.84
N LEU A 144 -4.93 15.47 -7.96
CA LEU A 144 -5.11 16.89 -8.29
C LEU A 144 -3.91 17.50 -9.03
N THR A 145 -2.71 16.94 -8.85
CA THR A 145 -1.45 17.47 -9.41
C THR A 145 -0.91 16.59 -10.53
N MET A 146 0.35 16.14 -10.40
CA MET A 146 1.02 15.28 -11.37
C MET A 146 0.31 13.93 -11.47
N ASN A 147 0.36 13.32 -12.65
CA ASN A 147 -0.16 11.97 -12.82
C ASN A 147 0.73 10.94 -12.10
N LEU A 148 0.19 9.75 -11.88
CA LEU A 148 0.92 8.64 -11.26
C LEU A 148 2.09 8.11 -12.12
N ALA A 149 2.29 8.60 -13.35
CA ALA A 149 3.38 8.13 -14.22
C ALA A 149 4.76 8.59 -13.72
N VAL A 150 4.85 9.62 -12.87
CA VAL A 150 6.10 10.02 -12.21
C VAL A 150 6.72 8.89 -11.38
N LEU A 151 5.89 7.97 -10.88
CA LEU A 151 6.35 6.79 -10.14
C LEU A 151 7.03 5.73 -11.02
N ASP A 152 6.84 5.75 -12.35
CA ASP A 152 7.58 4.87 -13.26
C ASP A 152 9.07 5.24 -13.35
N GLN A 153 9.40 6.48 -12.98
CA GLN A 153 10.75 7.07 -13.01
C GLN A 153 11.12 7.64 -11.63
N ALA A 154 10.73 6.93 -10.56
CA ALA A 154 10.83 7.43 -9.19
C ALA A 154 12.24 7.95 -8.84
N ASP A 155 13.28 7.26 -9.29
CA ASP A 155 14.68 7.67 -9.12
C ASP A 155 14.98 9.04 -9.74
N ALA A 156 14.54 9.29 -10.98
CA ALA A 156 14.73 10.57 -11.66
C ALA A 156 13.85 11.67 -11.06
N SER A 157 12.59 11.35 -10.77
CA SER A 157 11.61 12.26 -10.14
C SER A 157 12.05 12.69 -8.74
N SER A 158 12.74 11.82 -7.99
CA SER A 158 13.26 12.15 -6.66
C SER A 158 14.27 13.30 -6.66
N ARG A 159 15.00 13.48 -7.76
CA ARG A 159 15.98 14.57 -7.95
C ARG A 159 15.31 15.87 -8.38
N GLN A 160 14.05 15.81 -8.79
CA GLN A 160 13.24 16.95 -9.22
C GLN A 160 12.22 17.35 -8.16
N GLU A 161 12.19 16.65 -7.01
CA GLU A 161 11.29 16.92 -5.89
C GLU A 161 9.80 16.91 -6.30
N GLU A 162 9.45 15.98 -7.17
CA GLU A 162 8.09 15.84 -7.67
C GLU A 162 7.13 15.37 -6.58
N HIS A 163 5.88 15.83 -6.68
CA HIS A 163 4.85 15.48 -5.71
C HIS A 163 3.46 15.28 -6.34
N ILE A 164 2.73 14.33 -5.77
CA ILE A 164 1.38 13.94 -6.16
C ILE A 164 0.44 14.27 -4.99
N ILE A 165 -0.68 14.93 -5.26
CA ILE A 165 -1.64 15.34 -4.23
C ILE A 165 -3.01 14.77 -4.56
N TRP A 166 -3.68 14.25 -3.54
CA TRP A 166 -5.09 13.90 -3.54
C TRP A 166 -5.83 14.68 -2.47
N GLU A 167 -7.11 14.93 -2.72
CA GLU A 167 -8.06 15.46 -1.73
C GLU A 167 -9.17 14.43 -1.52
N GLY A 168 -9.44 14.12 -0.25
CA GLY A 168 -10.49 13.22 0.17
C GLY A 168 -11.86 13.90 0.17
N SER A 169 -12.91 13.10 0.27
CA SER A 169 -14.31 13.56 0.29
C SER A 169 -14.64 14.49 1.45
N ASP A 170 -13.90 14.40 2.55
CA ASP A 170 -13.99 15.23 3.75
C ASP A 170 -12.98 16.38 3.78
N ARG A 171 -12.27 16.63 2.67
CA ARG A 171 -11.20 17.64 2.53
C ARG A 171 -9.92 17.32 3.34
N SER A 172 -9.76 16.08 3.81
CA SER A 172 -8.44 15.54 4.14
C SER A 172 -7.58 15.49 2.87
N SER A 173 -6.27 15.41 3.00
CA SER A 173 -5.38 15.33 1.84
C SER A 173 -4.26 14.34 2.04
N LEU A 174 -3.87 13.67 0.96
CA LEU A 174 -2.67 12.85 0.89
C LEU A 174 -1.71 13.47 -0.11
N ARG A 175 -0.45 13.65 0.29
CA ARG A 175 0.63 14.09 -0.57
C ARG A 175 1.72 13.05 -0.57
N LEU A 176 2.12 12.60 -1.76
CA LEU A 176 3.31 11.79 -1.97
C LEU A 176 4.42 12.69 -2.51
N ASN A 177 5.60 12.65 -1.89
CA ASN A 177 6.80 13.32 -2.38
C ASN A 177 7.86 12.26 -2.70
N LEU A 178 8.55 12.48 -3.82
CA LEU A 178 9.76 11.75 -4.17
C LEU A 178 10.93 12.71 -4.00
N LEU A 179 11.89 12.37 -3.14
CA LEU A 179 12.97 13.26 -2.72
C LEU A 179 14.30 12.51 -2.71
N THR A 180 15.40 13.26 -2.88
CA THR A 180 16.75 12.79 -2.56
C THR A 180 17.22 13.51 -1.31
N THR A 181 17.72 12.78 -0.31
CA THR A 181 18.26 13.36 0.93
C THR A 181 19.61 14.03 0.68
N GLU A 182 20.08 14.84 1.63
CA GLU A 182 21.42 15.45 1.55
C GLU A 182 22.55 14.41 1.47
N GLN A 183 22.31 13.21 1.98
CA GLN A 183 23.23 12.07 1.95
C GLN A 183 23.20 11.33 0.61
N GLY A 184 22.29 11.68 -0.29
CA GLY A 184 22.10 11.01 -1.57
C GLY A 184 21.20 9.78 -1.50
N ASP A 185 20.53 9.54 -0.36
CA ASP A 185 19.54 8.46 -0.24
C ASP A 185 18.22 8.87 -0.91
N PHE A 186 17.47 7.88 -1.37
CA PHE A 186 16.14 8.09 -1.91
C PHE A 186 15.11 8.07 -0.78
N LEU A 187 14.24 9.08 -0.77
CA LEU A 187 13.17 9.24 0.19
C LEU A 187 11.83 9.28 -0.54
N LEU A 188 10.96 8.37 -0.17
CA LEU A 188 9.54 8.47 -0.43
C LEU A 188 8.85 8.94 0.85
N GLN A 189 8.15 10.06 0.77
CA GLN A 189 7.37 10.61 1.87
C GLN A 189 5.88 10.61 1.50
N ILE A 190 5.05 10.07 2.38
CA ILE A 190 3.60 10.14 2.26
C ILE A 190 3.08 10.93 3.45
N HIS A 191 2.60 12.15 3.18
CA HIS A 191 2.05 13.04 4.18
C HIS A 191 0.52 13.04 4.08
N VAL A 192 -0.15 12.70 5.17
CA VAL A 192 -1.60 12.74 5.29
C VAL A 192 -2.01 13.84 6.25
N THR A 193 -2.94 14.69 5.85
CA THR A 193 -3.40 15.84 6.64
C THR A 193 -4.89 15.71 6.95
N SER A 194 -5.28 16.08 8.16
CA SER A 194 -6.68 16.14 8.59
C SER A 194 -7.53 17.05 7.70
N PRO A 195 -8.86 16.89 7.70
CA PRO A 195 -9.78 17.83 7.08
C PRO A 195 -9.44 19.28 7.41
N GLN A 196 -9.29 20.11 6.39
CA GLN A 196 -9.19 21.55 6.61
C GLN A 196 -10.56 22.09 7.04
N PRO A 197 -10.64 23.00 8.04
CA PRO A 197 -11.90 23.65 8.37
C PRO A 197 -12.51 24.29 7.12
N GLU A 198 -13.85 24.33 7.06
CA GLU A 198 -14.54 25.11 6.03
C GLU A 198 -13.99 26.54 6.05
N ARG A 199 -13.45 26.99 4.92
CA ARG A 199 -13.16 28.40 4.76
C ARG A 199 -14.52 29.09 4.72
N GLU A 200 -14.96 29.62 5.85
CA GLU A 200 -16.00 30.63 5.85
C GLU A 200 -15.49 31.79 5.00
N GLY A 201 -15.90 31.80 3.73
CA GLY A 201 -15.64 32.94 2.86
C GLY A 201 -16.25 34.16 3.53
N LEU A 202 -15.45 35.22 3.69
CA LEU A 202 -15.94 36.53 4.09
C LEU A 202 -17.04 36.93 3.07
N GLN A 203 -18.30 36.80 3.49
CA GLN A 203 -19.45 37.36 2.78
C GLN A 203 -19.47 38.87 2.93
#